data_AF-A0A949XTG9-F1
#
_entry.id   AF-A0A949XTG9-F1
#
_cell.length_a   1.000
_cell.length_b   1.000
_cell.length_c   1.000
_cell.angle_alpha   90.00
_cell.angle_beta   90.00
_cell.angle_gamma   90.00
#
_symmetry.space_group_name_H-M   'P 1'
#
loop_
_entity.id
_entity.type
_entity.pdbx_description
1 polymer ?
#
loop_
_entity_poly.entity_id
_entity_poly.type
_entity_poly.pdbx_seq_one_letter_code
_entity_poly.pdbx_strand_id
1 'polypeptide(L)'
;MEAKKKRGRPAKPVQLRAIKIDRTLVPMLQVVATRRGVPMSELLSDFARRPIEKAYFTVMHEIQEEAKKMEEVGASKEVEA
;
A
#
# COMPACT_ATOMS: atom_id res chain seq x y z
N MET A 1 15.62 -14.93 -43.39
CA MET A 1 16.67 -14.71 -42.37
C MET A 1 16.05 -13.82 -41.29
N GLU A 2 15.56 -14.42 -40.21
CA GLU A 2 14.75 -13.76 -39.19
C GLU A 2 15.60 -12.89 -38.25
N ALA A 3 15.22 -11.63 -38.09
CA ALA A 3 15.86 -10.70 -37.15
C ALA A 3 15.37 -10.96 -35.72
N LYS A 4 16.31 -11.37 -34.85
CA LYS A 4 16.11 -11.68 -33.43
C LYS A 4 15.53 -10.50 -32.64
N LYS A 5 14.46 -10.79 -31.90
CA LYS A 5 13.80 -9.95 -30.89
C LYS A 5 14.81 -9.39 -29.87
N LYS A 6 14.83 -8.07 -29.68
CA LYS A 6 15.59 -7.36 -28.62
C LYS A 6 14.98 -7.67 -27.24
N ARG A 7 15.39 -8.79 -26.64
CA ARG A 7 15.26 -9.05 -25.19
C ARG A 7 16.31 -8.20 -24.47
N GLY A 8 15.89 -7.34 -23.54
CA GLY A 8 16.83 -6.73 -22.58
C GLY A 8 16.78 -5.21 -22.43
N ARG A 9 15.64 -4.55 -22.58
CA ARG A 9 15.53 -3.23 -21.92
C ARG A 9 15.21 -3.51 -20.44
N PRO A 10 16.11 -3.20 -19.48
CA PRO A 10 15.77 -3.32 -18.08
C PRO A 10 14.49 -2.54 -17.81
N ALA A 11 13.60 -3.10 -16.99
CA ALA A 11 12.42 -2.39 -16.50
C ALA A 11 12.90 -1.03 -15.98
N LYS A 12 12.27 0.06 -16.45
CA LYS A 12 12.64 1.41 -15.99
C LYS A 12 12.64 1.38 -14.46
N PRO A 13 13.68 1.91 -13.79
CA PRO A 13 13.65 2.02 -12.33
C PRO A 13 12.35 2.73 -11.96
N VAL A 14 11.61 2.13 -11.02
CA VAL A 14 10.41 2.74 -10.44
C VAL A 14 10.83 4.16 -10.04
N GLN A 15 10.21 5.18 -10.63
CA GLN A 15 10.51 6.56 -10.29
C GLN A 15 10.07 6.77 -8.85
N LEU A 16 11.02 6.61 -7.92
CA LEU A 16 10.82 6.91 -6.51
C LEU A 16 10.56 8.42 -6.42
N ARG A 17 9.30 8.79 -6.23
CA ARG A 17 8.94 10.19 -5.98
C ARG A 17 9.56 10.59 -4.65
N ALA A 18 10.43 11.59 -4.68
CA ALA A 18 10.94 12.21 -3.47
C ALA A 18 9.80 12.97 -2.78
N ILE A 19 9.56 12.67 -1.51
CA ILE A 19 8.56 13.35 -0.69
C ILE A 19 9.27 14.47 0.06
N LYS A 20 8.73 15.69 -0.02
CA LYS A 20 9.21 16.82 0.78
C LYS A 20 8.59 16.71 2.17
N ILE A 21 9.44 16.82 3.18
CA ILE A 21 9.04 16.84 4.59
C ILE A 21 9.36 18.23 5.15
N ASP A 22 8.56 18.69 6.09
CA ASP A 22 8.84 19.90 6.84
C ASP A 22 10.21 19.79 7.54
N ARG A 23 11.06 20.80 7.33
CA ARG A 23 12.42 20.84 7.88
C ARG A 23 12.43 20.89 9.40
N THR A 24 11.40 21.46 10.02
CA THR A 24 11.28 21.55 11.48
C THR A 24 11.09 20.18 12.14
N LEU A 25 10.56 19.19 11.40
CA LEU A 25 10.35 17.84 11.89
C LEU A 25 11.59 16.95 11.80
N VAL A 26 12.56 17.31 10.95
CA VAL A 26 13.75 16.49 10.70
C VAL A 26 14.56 16.20 11.97
N PRO A 27 14.86 17.18 12.85
CA PRO A 27 15.59 16.91 14.09
C PRO A 27 14.84 15.96 15.02
N MET A 28 13.51 16.13 15.14
CA MET A 28 12.68 15.26 15.98
C MET A 28 12.69 13.82 15.46
N LEU A 29 12.54 13.64 14.16
CA LEU A 29 12.60 12.33 13.52
C LEU A 29 13.98 11.68 13.70
N GLN A 30 15.06 12.47 13.68
CA GLN A 30 16.43 11.96 13.89
C GLN A 30 16.60 11.42 15.30
N VAL A 31 16.10 12.13 16.31
CA VAL A 31 16.13 11.67 17.70
C VAL A 31 15.37 10.35 17.85
N VAL A 32 14.19 10.24 17.22
CA VAL A 32 13.37 9.02 17.28
C VAL A 32 14.06 7.85 16.56
N ALA A 33 14.61 8.08 15.37
CA ALA A 33 15.31 7.06 14.59
C ALA A 33 16.53 6.51 15.34
N THR A 34 17.37 7.42 15.87
CA THR A 34 18.55 7.06 16.65
C THR A 34 18.19 6.27 17.90
N ARG A 35 17.16 6.70 18.65
CA ARG A 35 16.71 6.00 19.87
C ARG A 35 16.18 4.60 19.58
N ARG A 36 15.60 4.38 18.39
CA ARG A 36 15.09 3.07 17.94
C ARG A 36 16.16 2.21 17.27
N GLY A 37 17.35 2.75 16.99
CA GLY A 37 18.40 2.03 16.27
C GLY A 37 18.07 1.72 14.82
N VAL A 38 17.14 2.48 14.21
CA VAL A 38 16.71 2.26 12.82
C VAL A 38 17.08 3.44 11.92
N PRO A 39 17.34 3.21 10.62
CA PRO A 39 17.51 4.29 9.65
C PRO A 39 16.29 5.20 9.56
N MET A 40 16.52 6.49 9.32
CA MET A 40 15.46 7.49 9.10
C MET A 40 14.48 7.08 7.99
N SER A 41 15.00 6.49 6.90
CA SER A 41 14.19 6.04 5.77
C SER A 41 13.22 4.93 6.17
N GLU A 42 13.63 4.04 7.06
CA GLU A 42 12.80 2.95 7.57
C GLU A 42 11.71 3.52 8.50
N LEU A 43 12.10 4.41 9.41
CA LEU A 43 11.15 5.10 10.28
C LEU A 43 10.05 5.84 9.47
N LEU A 44 10.44 6.57 8.42
CA LEU A 44 9.52 7.29 7.56
C LEU A 44 8.63 6.34 6.75
N SER A 45 9.19 5.22 6.28
CA SER A 45 8.43 4.19 5.57
C SER A 45 7.36 3.58 6.48
N ASP A 46 7.71 3.28 7.73
CA ASP A 46 6.77 2.78 8.73
C ASP A 46 5.66 3.77 9.04
N PHE A 47 6.00 5.05 9.21
CA PHE A 47 5.01 6.11 9.44
C PHE A 47 4.04 6.24 8.26
N ALA A 48 4.51 6.12 7.02
CA ALA A 48 3.68 6.19 5.83
C ALA A 48 2.84 4.92 5.61
N ARG A 49 3.40 3.74 5.92
CA ARG A 49 2.77 2.44 5.66
C ARG A 49 1.58 2.17 6.58
N ARG A 50 1.71 2.43 7.88
CA ARG A 50 0.67 2.13 8.90
C ARG A 50 -0.73 2.68 8.58
N PRO A 51 -0.92 3.95 8.21
CA PRO A 51 -2.26 4.46 7.88
C PRO A 51 -2.81 3.83 6.58
N ILE A 52 -1.95 3.54 5.61
CA ILE A 52 -2.34 2.90 4.34
C ILE A 52 -2.82 1.48 4.60
N GLU A 53 -2.08 0.70 5.39
CA GLU A 53 -2.47 -0.66 5.75
C GLU A 53 -3.82 -0.67 6.47
N LYS A 54 -4.01 0.23 7.45
CA LYS A 54 -5.30 0.35 8.15
C LYS A 54 -6.44 0.63 7.19
N ALA A 55 -6.29 1.63 6.31
CA ALA A 55 -7.31 1.96 5.33
C ALA A 55 -7.59 0.80 4.37
N TYR A 56 -6.55 0.09 3.92
CA TYR A 56 -6.70 -1.09 3.08
C TYR A 56 -7.51 -2.19 3.77
N PHE A 57 -7.20 -2.50 5.03
CA PHE A 57 -7.96 -3.49 5.80
C PHE A 57 -9.43 -3.09 5.98
N THR A 58 -9.71 -1.82 6.26
CA THR A 58 -11.09 -1.31 6.36
C THR A 58 -11.86 -1.54 5.06
N VAL A 59 -11.29 -1.12 3.92
CA VAL A 59 -11.95 -1.26 2.61
C VAL A 59 -12.16 -2.73 2.25
N MET A 60 -11.17 -3.60 2.49
CA MET A 60 -11.33 -5.04 2.22
C MET A 60 -12.45 -5.66 3.07
N HIS A 61 -12.61 -5.21 4.31
CA HIS A 61 -13.70 -5.67 5.17
C HIS A 61 -15.06 -5.20 4.65
N GLU A 62 -15.18 -3.94 4.24
CA GLU A 62 -16.41 -3.40 3.64
C GLU A 62 -16.80 -4.18 2.37
N ILE A 63 -15.85 -4.47 1.49
CA ILE A 63 -16.10 -5.27 0.29
C ILE A 63 -16.59 -6.68 0.64
N GLN A 64 -16.01 -7.32 1.66
CA GLN A 64 -16.45 -8.65 2.10
C GLN A 64 -17.86 -8.62 2.69
N GLU A 65 -18.20 -7.59 3.47
CA GLU A 65 -19.55 -7.41 3.99
C GLU A 65 -20.57 -7.16 2.87
N GLU A 66 -20.21 -6.34 1.88
CA GLU A 66 -21.05 -6.10 0.70
C GLU A 66 -21.26 -7.39 -0.10
N ALA A 67 -20.20 -8.16 -0.35
CA ALA A 67 -20.29 -9.45 -1.03
C ALA A 67 -21.20 -10.43 -0.27
N LYS A 68 -21.05 -10.53 1.05
CA LYS A 68 -21.89 -11.38 1.90
C LYS A 68 -23.37 -10.95 1.88
N LYS A 69 -23.64 -9.65 1.94
CA LYS A 69 -25.01 -9.11 1.82
C LYS A 69 -25.62 -9.43 0.46
N MET A 70 -24.85 -9.38 -0.63
CA MET A 70 -25.33 -9.77 -1.95
C MET A 70 -25.64 -11.27 -2.06
N GLU A 71 -24.82 -12.13 -1.44
CA GLU A 71 -25.10 -13.58 -1.36
C GLU A 71 -26.38 -13.87 -0.56
N GLU A 72 -26.58 -13.21 0.57
CA GLU A 72 -27.80 -13.38 1.39
C GLU A 72 -29.07 -12.91 0.63
N VAL A 73 -28.98 -11.83 -0.15
CA VAL A 73 -30.09 -11.35 -1.00
C VAL A 73 -30.35 -12.27 -2.20
N GLY A 74 -29.31 -12.90 -2.76
CA GLY A 74 -29.42 -13.92 -3.81
C GLY A 74 -30.08 -15.20 -3.30
N ALA A 75 -29.62 -15.72 -2.16
CA ALA A 75 -30.18 -16.92 -1.53
C ALA A 75 -31.64 -16.72 -1.08
N SER A 76 -32.01 -15.51 -0.64
CA SER A 76 -33.39 -15.20 -0.23
C SER A 76 -34.38 -15.18 -1.40
N LYS A 77 -33.92 -14.89 -2.64
CA LYS A 77 -34.79 -14.90 -3.83
C LYS A 77 -35.03 -16.29 -4.42
N GLU A 78 -34.15 -17.27 -4.14
CA GLU A 78 -34.32 -18.64 -4.64
C GLU A 78 -35.26 -19.49 -3.76
N VAL A 79 -35.52 -19.08 -2.51
CA VAL A 79 -36.40 -19.81 -1.59
C VAL A 79 -37.88 -19.40 -1.74
N GLU A 80 -38.16 -18.28 -2.42
CA GLU A 80 -39.52 -17.76 -2.64
C GLU A 80 -40.15 -18.16 -3.99
N ALA A 81 -39.50 -19.05 -4.77
CA ALA A 81 -39.96 -19.54 -6.08
C ALA A 81 -40.53 -20.96 -6.03
#